data_AF-A0A9E2KGN2-F1
#
_entry.id   AF-A0A9E2KGN2-F1
#
_cell.length_a   1.000
_cell.length_b   1.000
_cell.length_c   1.000
_cell.angle_alpha   90.00
_cell.angle_beta   90.00
_cell.angle_gamma   90.00
#
_symmetry.space_group_name_H-M   'P 1'
#
loop_
_entity.id
_entity.type
_entity.pdbx_description
1 polymer ?
#
loop_
_entity_poly.entity_id
_entity_poly.type
_entity_poly.pdbx_seq_one_letter_code
_entity_poly.pdbx_strand_id
1 'polypeptide(L)'
;MLNSRIGYMSVLKYKHERNLVLIFFFLLMLDGIFRKWLFPSVATPIMIIKQLLSVYMVYVGYKKGLIKNIWATFSMVLGFISFVTTLLFGHHNIVIAIWGCQNWWFGIPLCILISKVVTRSDLMKMLKYILF
;
A
#
# COMPACT_ATOMS: atom_id res chain seq x y z
N MET A 1 -8.90 27.64 -16.05
CA MET A 1 -9.59 27.76 -14.74
C MET A 1 -10.41 26.52 -14.34
N LEU A 2 -11.05 25.79 -15.27
CA LEU A 2 -11.86 24.58 -15.00
C LEU A 2 -11.08 23.41 -14.35
N ASN A 3 -9.82 23.20 -14.74
CA ASN A 3 -8.99 22.11 -14.21
C ASN A 3 -8.72 22.21 -12.70
N SER A 4 -8.73 23.44 -12.16
CA SER A 4 -8.56 23.66 -10.72
C SER A 4 -9.78 23.19 -9.92
N ARG A 5 -11.01 23.50 -10.36
CA ARG A 5 -12.25 23.13 -9.65
C ARG A 5 -12.49 21.61 -9.61
N ILE A 6 -12.20 20.91 -10.70
CA ILE A 6 -12.31 19.44 -10.77
C ILE A 6 -11.30 18.79 -9.80
N GLY A 7 -10.09 19.34 -9.71
CA GLY A 7 -9.10 18.95 -8.71
C GLY A 7 -9.57 19.19 -7.27
N TYR A 8 -10.16 20.35 -6.96
CA TYR A 8 -10.68 20.63 -5.61
C TYR A 8 -11.84 19.70 -5.21
N MET A 9 -12.72 19.34 -6.14
CA MET A 9 -13.82 18.39 -5.88
C MET A 9 -13.33 16.96 -5.64
N SER A 10 -12.29 16.50 -6.35
CA SER A 10 -11.68 15.18 -6.09
C SER A 10 -10.90 15.15 -4.77
N VAL A 11 -10.26 16.27 -4.41
CA VAL A 11 -9.55 16.49 -3.14
C VAL A 11 -10.46 16.30 -1.93
N LEU A 12 -11.71 16.80 -2.00
CA LEU A 12 -12.69 16.64 -0.92
C LEU A 12 -13.30 15.24 -0.88
N LYS A 13 -13.54 14.62 -2.04
CA LYS A 13 -14.17 13.29 -2.15
C LYS A 13 -13.34 12.17 -1.52
N TYR A 14 -12.02 12.25 -1.61
CA TYR A 14 -11.09 11.22 -1.09
C TYR A 14 -10.20 11.70 0.06
N LYS A 15 -10.69 12.67 0.85
CA LYS A 15 -9.90 13.25 1.96
C LYS A 15 -9.42 12.21 2.96
N HIS A 16 -10.26 11.22 3.29
CA HIS A 16 -9.92 10.19 4.26
C HIS A 16 -8.82 9.26 3.73
N GLU A 17 -8.94 8.79 2.50
CA GLU A 17 -7.98 7.90 1.85
C GLU A 17 -6.63 8.58 1.65
N ARG A 18 -6.62 9.88 1.32
CA ARG A 18 -5.39 10.66 1.21
C ARG A 18 -4.63 10.70 2.53
N ASN A 19 -5.32 10.90 3.65
CA ASN A 19 -4.71 10.86 4.97
C ASN A 19 -4.14 9.47 5.28
N LEU A 20 -4.86 8.39 4.93
CA LEU A 20 -4.37 7.02 5.11
C LEU A 20 -3.11 6.75 4.28
N VAL A 21 -3.06 7.25 3.04
CA VAL A 21 -1.87 7.13 2.19
C VAL A 21 -0.68 7.90 2.77
N LEU A 22 -0.88 9.10 3.31
CA LEU A 22 0.17 9.86 3.98
C LEU A 22 0.70 9.12 5.22
N ILE A 23 -0.20 8.56 6.03
CA ILE A 23 0.17 7.72 7.18
C ILE A 23 0.97 6.51 6.71
N PHE A 24 0.48 5.79 5.69
CA PHE A 24 1.17 4.64 5.12
C PHE A 24 2.57 4.99 4.62
N PHE A 25 2.71 6.12 3.93
CA PHE A 25 3.99 6.63 3.46
C PHE A 25 4.95 6.93 4.61
N PHE A 26 4.48 7.57 5.68
CA PHE A 26 5.31 7.84 6.85
C PHE A 26 5.74 6.53 7.55
N LEU A 27 4.83 5.57 7.70
CA LEU A 27 5.15 4.23 8.22
C LEU A 27 6.20 3.53 7.36
N LEU A 28 6.14 3.69 6.04
CA LEU A 28 7.11 3.11 5.11
C LEU A 28 8.51 3.73 5.28
N MET A 29 8.60 5.03 5.51
CA MET A 29 9.87 5.69 5.84
C MET A 29 10.41 5.24 7.21
N LEU A 30 9.55 5.20 8.24
CA LEU A 30 9.95 4.76 9.58
C LEU A 30 10.49 3.32 9.56
N ASP A 31 9.80 2.39 8.89
CA ASP A 31 10.25 1.00 8.74
C ASP A 31 11.67 0.94 8.15
N GLY A 32 11.98 1.78 7.17
CA GLY A 32 13.32 1.89 6.58
C GLY A 32 14.38 2.41 7.57
N ILE A 33 14.04 3.43 8.36
CA ILE A 33 14.94 4.04 9.35
C ILE A 33 15.23 3.05 10.48
N PHE A 34 14.19 2.46 11.07
CA PHE A 34 14.34 1.55 12.21
C PHE A 34 15.06 0.26 11.83
N ARG A 35 14.81 -0.29 10.64
CA ARG A 35 15.44 -1.53 10.20
C ARG A 35 16.94 -1.38 9.94
N LYS A 36 17.39 -0.23 9.41
CA LYS A 36 18.79 -0.04 9.00
C LYS A 36 19.65 0.72 10.02
N TRP A 37 19.08 1.65 10.79
CA TRP A 37 19.88 2.65 11.50
C TRP A 37 19.66 2.70 13.01
N LEU A 38 18.40 2.71 13.47
CA LEU A 38 18.10 2.99 14.88
C LEU A 38 17.95 1.76 15.77
N PHE A 39 16.93 0.92 15.52
CA PHE A 39 16.59 -0.19 16.42
C PHE A 39 15.83 -1.30 15.68
N PRO A 40 16.52 -2.38 15.28
CA PRO A 40 15.92 -3.45 14.48
C PRO A 40 14.70 -4.10 15.14
N SER A 41 14.68 -4.19 16.48
CA SER A 41 13.57 -4.85 17.20
C SER A 41 12.23 -4.11 17.08
N VAL A 42 12.23 -2.80 16.81
CA VAL A 42 11.00 -2.01 16.60
C VAL A 42 10.51 -2.09 15.14
N ALA A 43 11.37 -2.51 14.20
CA ALA A 43 10.98 -2.64 12.80
C ALA A 43 9.89 -3.71 12.60
N THR A 44 9.93 -4.81 13.36
CA THR A 44 8.94 -5.90 13.25
C THR A 44 7.51 -5.47 13.58
N PRO A 45 7.22 -4.81 14.74
CA PRO A 45 5.87 -4.32 15.02
C PRO A 45 5.41 -3.24 14.02
N ILE A 46 6.30 -2.35 13.56
CA ILE A 46 5.97 -1.36 12.52
C ILE A 46 5.55 -2.05 11.22
N MET A 47 6.27 -3.11 10.82
CA MET A 47 5.94 -3.90 9.63
C MET A 47 4.55 -4.52 9.71
N ILE A 48 4.17 -5.06 10.87
CA ILE A 48 2.84 -5.65 11.10
C ILE A 48 1.74 -4.58 10.96
N ILE A 49 1.92 -3.40 11.60
CA ILE A 49 0.96 -2.29 11.51
C ILE A 49 0.79 -1.84 10.04
N LYS A 50 1.90 -1.71 9.31
CA LYS A 50 1.89 -1.34 7.89
C LYS A 50 1.09 -2.34 7.04
N GLN A 51 1.20 -3.64 7.32
CA GLN A 51 0.45 -4.67 6.61
C GLN A 51 -1.04 -4.66 6.95
N LEU A 52 -1.40 -4.47 8.22
CA LEU A 52 -2.81 -4.29 8.60
C LEU A 52 -3.43 -3.08 7.89
N LEU A 53 -2.66 -1.98 7.81
CA LEU A 53 -3.07 -0.78 7.10
C LEU A 53 -3.21 -1.02 5.59
N SER A 54 -2.33 -1.83 4.98
CA SER A 54 -2.44 -2.13 3.55
C SER A 54 -3.69 -2.94 3.23
N VAL A 55 -4.01 -3.95 4.03
CA VAL A 55 -5.24 -4.74 3.91
C VAL A 55 -6.47 -3.84 4.02
N TYR A 56 -6.50 -2.96 5.02
CA TYR A 56 -7.60 -2.03 5.23
C TYR A 56 -7.80 -1.08 4.04
N MET A 57 -6.72 -0.47 3.53
CA MET A 57 -6.82 0.44 2.38
C MET A 57 -7.27 -0.27 1.11
N VAL A 58 -6.78 -1.49 0.86
CA VAL A 58 -7.22 -2.29 -0.30
C VAL A 58 -8.70 -2.65 -0.18
N TYR A 59 -9.18 -3.02 1.02
CA TYR A 59 -10.60 -3.26 1.26
C TYR A 59 -11.47 -2.04 0.96
N VAL A 60 -11.10 -0.86 1.49
CA VAL A 60 -11.80 0.41 1.22
C VAL A 60 -11.77 0.75 -0.27
N GLY A 61 -10.61 0.57 -0.91
CA GLY A 61 -10.42 0.79 -2.33
C GLY A 61 -11.26 -0.11 -3.22
N TYR A 62 -11.41 -1.37 -2.83
CA TYR A 62 -12.27 -2.33 -3.51
C TYR A 62 -13.75 -1.95 -3.40
N LYS A 63 -14.22 -1.62 -2.19
CA LYS A 63 -15.60 -1.14 -1.96
C LYS A 63 -15.96 0.10 -2.78
N LYS A 64 -15.00 1.01 -2.97
CA LYS A 64 -15.19 2.24 -3.75
C LYS A 64 -14.94 2.05 -5.25
N GLY A 65 -14.64 0.84 -5.70
CA GLY A 65 -14.35 0.53 -7.11
C GLY A 65 -13.05 1.15 -7.63
N LEU A 66 -12.19 1.67 -6.75
CA LEU A 66 -10.94 2.34 -7.11
C LEU A 66 -9.91 1.33 -7.64
N ILE A 67 -9.95 0.09 -7.18
CA ILE A 67 -8.95 -0.94 -7.49
C ILE A 67 -9.38 -1.84 -8.66
N LYS A 68 -10.54 -1.60 -9.28
CA LYS A 68 -11.05 -2.43 -10.38
C LYS A 68 -10.23 -2.22 -11.66
N ASN A 69 -9.14 -2.97 -11.81
CA ASN A 69 -8.22 -2.93 -12.94
C ASN A 69 -7.67 -4.34 -13.21
N ILE A 70 -7.34 -4.65 -14.47
CA ILE A 70 -6.76 -5.93 -14.89
C ILE A 70 -5.47 -6.22 -14.11
N TRP A 71 -4.66 -5.19 -13.86
CA TRP A 71 -3.41 -5.31 -13.09
C TRP A 71 -3.63 -5.75 -11.63
N ALA A 72 -4.71 -5.30 -11.00
CA ALA A 72 -5.06 -5.75 -9.66
C ALA A 72 -5.45 -7.23 -9.66
N THR A 73 -6.25 -7.66 -10.64
CA THR A 73 -6.61 -9.08 -10.80
C THR A 73 -5.38 -9.94 -11.08
N PHE A 74 -4.48 -9.52 -11.97
CA PHE A 74 -3.22 -10.23 -12.22
C PHE A 74 -2.37 -10.38 -10.96
N SER A 75 -2.27 -9.31 -10.15
CA SER A 75 -1.54 -9.39 -8.88
C SER A 75 -2.16 -10.37 -7.89
N MET A 76 -3.50 -10.49 -7.86
CA MET A 76 -4.20 -11.47 -7.03
C MET A 76 -3.90 -12.91 -7.48
N VAL A 77 -3.93 -13.15 -8.79
CA VAL A 77 -3.59 -14.46 -9.37
C VAL A 77 -2.13 -14.83 -9.08
N LEU A 78 -1.19 -13.90 -9.28
CA LEU A 78 0.23 -14.13 -8.97
C LEU A 78 0.46 -14.41 -7.48
N GLY A 79 -0.25 -13.71 -6.60
CA GLY A 79 -0.20 -14.00 -5.16
C GLY A 79 -0.73 -15.39 -4.82
N PHE A 80 -1.77 -15.86 -5.51
CA PHE A 80 -2.29 -17.21 -5.33
C PHE A 80 -1.32 -18.27 -5.84
N ILE A 81 -0.71 -18.07 -7.02
CA ILE A 81 0.34 -18.94 -7.54
C ILE A 81 1.51 -19.00 -6.55
N SER A 82 1.97 -17.85 -6.06
CA SER A 82 3.05 -17.76 -5.07
C SER A 82 2.70 -18.47 -3.76
N PHE A 83 1.45 -18.40 -3.31
CA PHE A 83 0.98 -19.11 -2.12
C PHE A 83 1.06 -20.63 -2.32
N VAL A 84 0.51 -21.12 -3.44
CA VAL A 84 0.51 -22.56 -3.76
C VAL A 84 1.92 -23.10 -3.96
N THR A 85 2.78 -22.40 -4.68
CA THR A 85 4.17 -22.84 -4.89
C THR A 85 4.96 -22.88 -3.59
N THR A 86 4.77 -21.90 -2.69
CA THR A 86 5.42 -21.90 -1.38
C THR A 86 4.95 -23.07 -0.52
N LEU A 87 3.67 -23.46 -0.62
CA LEU A 87 3.10 -24.56 0.14
C LEU A 87 3.51 -25.94 -0.41
N LEU A 88 3.64 -26.08 -1.74
CA LEU A 88 3.96 -27.36 -2.39
C LEU A 88 5.46 -27.63 -2.54
N PHE A 89 6.28 -26.60 -2.74
CA PHE A 89 7.71 -26.74 -3.05
C PHE A 89 8.63 -25.95 -2.11
N GLY A 90 8.07 -25.08 -1.27
CA GLY A 90 8.83 -24.23 -0.37
C GLY A 90 8.84 -24.76 1.05
N HIS A 91 8.26 -24.00 1.97
CA HIS A 91 8.38 -24.21 3.40
C HIS A 91 7.31 -25.14 4.00
N HIS A 92 6.34 -25.60 3.20
CA HIS A 92 5.17 -26.39 3.65
C HIS A 92 4.41 -25.79 4.85
N ASN A 93 4.61 -24.50 5.12
CA ASN A 93 4.04 -23.79 6.25
C ASN A 93 3.12 -22.70 5.75
N ILE A 94 1.85 -22.80 6.16
CA ILE A 94 0.78 -21.88 5.77
C ILE A 94 1.13 -20.45 6.19
N VAL A 95 1.73 -20.26 7.37
CA VAL A 95 2.09 -18.95 7.90
C VAL A 95 3.09 -18.27 6.95
N ILE A 96 4.16 -18.97 6.58
CA ILE A 96 5.20 -18.43 5.68
C ILE A 96 4.63 -18.15 4.28
N ALA A 97 3.77 -19.03 3.78
CA ALA A 97 3.10 -18.84 2.49
C ALA A 97 2.22 -17.58 2.48
N ILE A 98 1.49 -17.31 3.58
CA ILE A 98 0.69 -16.09 3.73
C ILE A 98 1.60 -14.85 3.75
N TRP A 99 2.69 -14.88 4.51
CA TRP A 99 3.64 -13.75 4.56
C TRP A 99 4.21 -13.42 3.18
N GLY A 100 4.47 -14.42 2.34
CA GLY A 100 4.95 -14.23 0.97
C GLY A 100 3.90 -13.65 0.02
N CYS A 101 2.67 -14.16 0.04
CA CYS A 101 1.62 -13.74 -0.91
C CYS A 101 1.01 -12.36 -0.59
N GLN A 102 1.10 -11.89 0.65
CA GLN A 102 0.56 -10.59 1.08
C GLN A 102 1.04 -9.40 0.23
N ASN A 103 2.31 -9.40 -0.20
CA ASN A 103 2.84 -8.32 -1.03
C ASN A 103 2.16 -8.26 -2.41
N TRP A 104 1.82 -9.42 -2.98
CA TRP A 104 1.09 -9.52 -4.24
C TRP A 104 -0.38 -9.14 -4.07
N TRP A 105 -1.03 -9.63 -3.03
CA TRP A 105 -2.46 -9.40 -2.77
C TRP A 105 -2.79 -8.00 -2.30
N PHE A 106 -1.92 -7.35 -1.54
CA PHE A 106 -2.21 -6.04 -0.95
C PHE A 106 -1.26 -4.96 -1.46
N GLY A 107 0.03 -5.27 -1.68
CA GLY A 107 1.02 -4.27 -2.10
C GLY A 107 0.72 -3.67 -3.47
N ILE A 108 0.53 -4.50 -4.50
CA ILE A 108 0.26 -4.00 -5.86
C ILE A 108 -1.11 -3.30 -5.95
N PRO A 109 -2.21 -3.88 -5.42
CA PRO A 109 -3.50 -3.18 -5.40
C PRO A 109 -3.46 -1.84 -4.66
N LEU A 110 -2.65 -1.73 -3.61
CA LEU A 110 -2.43 -0.49 -2.88
C LEU A 110 -1.69 0.55 -3.72
N CYS A 111 -0.68 0.17 -4.52
CA CYS A 111 -0.04 1.10 -5.46
C CYS A 111 -1.05 1.68 -6.47
N ILE A 112 -1.99 0.86 -6.95
CA ILE A 112 -3.08 1.29 -7.85
C ILE A 112 -4.06 2.23 -7.12
N LEU A 113 -4.32 1.99 -5.84
CA LEU A 113 -5.14 2.90 -5.04
C LEU A 113 -4.45 4.26 -4.86
N ILE A 114 -3.16 4.24 -4.49
CA ILE A 114 -2.36 5.47 -4.28
C ILE A 114 -2.37 6.32 -5.55
N SER A 115 -2.19 5.73 -6.73
CA SER A 115 -2.15 6.47 -7.99
C SER A 115 -3.46 7.18 -8.34
N LYS A 116 -4.61 6.70 -7.83
CA LYS A 116 -5.92 7.32 -8.02
C LYS A 116 -6.30 8.34 -6.95
N VAL A 117 -5.74 8.20 -5.76
CA VAL A 117 -6.09 8.99 -4.57
C VAL A 117 -5.15 10.19 -4.40
N VAL A 118 -3.86 10.03 -4.69
CA VAL A 118 -2.85 11.06 -4.51
C VAL A 118 -2.89 12.08 -5.65
N THR A 119 -2.92 13.36 -5.29
CA THR A 119 -2.83 14.46 -6.26
C THR A 119 -1.39 14.93 -6.45
N ARG A 120 -1.12 15.63 -7.56
CA ARG A 120 0.22 16.17 -7.85
C ARG A 120 0.74 17.06 -6.72
N SER A 121 -0.13 17.87 -6.10
CA SER A 121 0.27 18.73 -4.98
C SER A 121 0.64 17.95 -3.73
N ASP A 122 -0.01 16.81 -3.45
CA ASP A 122 0.36 15.92 -2.35
C ASP A 122 1.69 15.24 -2.63
N LEU A 123 1.89 14.75 -3.85
CA LEU A 123 3.13 14.13 -4.27
C LEU A 123 4.31 15.10 -4.11
N MET A 124 4.16 16.35 -4.54
CA MET A 124 5.20 17.38 -4.38
C MET A 124 5.53 17.66 -2.91
N LYS A 125 4.54 17.63 -2.01
CA LYS A 125 4.78 17.77 -0.56
C LYS A 125 5.55 16.57 -0.01
N MET A 126 5.14 15.34 -0.37
CA MET A 126 5.84 14.12 0.04
C MET A 126 7.29 14.12 -0.46
N LEU A 127 7.52 14.51 -1.72
CA LEU A 127 8.86 14.62 -2.29
C LEU A 127 9.72 15.64 -1.55
N LYS A 128 9.13 16.79 -1.18
CA LYS A 128 9.83 17.83 -0.42
C LYS A 128 10.34 17.29 0.92
N TYR A 129 9.54 16.48 1.63
CA TYR A 129 9.97 15.85 2.89
C TYR A 129 11.02 14.74 2.73
N ILE A 130 11.19 14.18 1.52
CA ILE A 130 12.23 13.18 1.26
C ILE A 130 13.56 13.86 0.91
N LEU A 131 13.52 14.90 0.07
CA LEU A 131 14.70 15.47 -0.56
C LEU A 131 15.34 16.61 0.24
N PHE A 132 14.55 17.33 1.03
CA PHE A 132 14.99 18.44 1.88
C PHE A 132 14.85 18.07 3.35
#